data_AF-A0A7C1TPL6-F1
#
_entry.id   AF-A0A7C1TPL6-F1
#
_cell.length_a   1.000
_cell.length_b   1.000
_cell.length_c   1.000
_cell.angle_alpha   90.00
_cell.angle_beta   90.00
_cell.angle_gamma   90.00
#
_symmetry.space_group_name_H-M   'P 1'
#
loop_
_entity.id
_entity.type
_entity.pdbx_description
1 polymer ?
#
loop_
_entity_poly.entity_id
_entity_poly.type
_entity_poly.pdbx_seq_one_letter_code
_entity_poly.pdbx_strand_id
1 'polypeptide(L)' 'SPGMALLARSEFNIDLRSSIVVGDKDSDMLLARNIGAEALLVTTGKAADSVHADRVFDSLREVTGYILGRLGG' A
#
# COMPACT_ATOMS: atom_id res chain seq x y z
N SER A 1 -11.52 7.75 1.78
CA SER A 1 -11.61 9.03 1.05
C SER A 1 -10.24 9.41 0.50
N PRO A 2 -10.08 9.75 -0.79
CA PRO A 2 -8.78 9.99 -1.43
C PRO A 2 -8.10 11.31 -1.06
N GLY A 3 -8.75 12.17 -0.25
CA GLY A 3 -8.25 13.50 0.08
C GLY A 3 -6.83 13.52 0.66
N MET A 4 -6.47 12.56 1.52
CA MET A 4 -5.10 12.48 2.06
C MET A 4 -4.05 12.14 0.99
N ALA A 5 -4.37 11.27 0.04
CA ALA A 5 -3.44 10.94 -1.04
C ALA A 5 -3.26 12.13 -2.01
N LEU A 6 -4.32 12.88 -2.30
CA LEU A 6 -4.23 14.10 -3.10
C LEU A 6 -3.41 15.19 -2.41
N LEU A 7 -3.55 15.33 -1.09
CA LEU A 7 -2.72 16.22 -0.29
C LEU A 7 -1.25 15.80 -0.34
N ALA A 8 -0.96 14.52 -0.12
CA ALA A 8 0.40 13.99 -0.17
C ALA A 8 1.07 14.24 -1.54
N ARG A 9 0.33 14.09 -2.64
CA ARG A 9 0.82 14.47 -3.98
C ARG A 9 1.21 15.94 -4.05
N SER A 10 0.38 16.83 -3.50
CA SER A 10 0.64 18.28 -3.53
C SER A 10 1.81 18.70 -2.64
N GLU A 11 1.96 18.08 -1.47
CA GLU A 11 2.98 18.45 -0.48
C GLU A 11 4.34 17.85 -0.80
N PHE A 12 4.37 16.62 -1.29
CA PHE A 12 5.61 15.84 -1.47
C PHE A 12 5.96 15.58 -2.94
N ASN A 13 5.16 16.07 -3.89
CA ASN A 13 5.36 15.87 -5.34
C ASN A 13 5.54 14.37 -5.71
N ILE A 14 4.78 13.49 -5.06
CA ILE A 14 4.82 12.04 -5.29
C ILE A 14 3.93 11.63 -6.47
N ASP A 15 4.38 10.68 -7.28
CA ASP A 15 3.52 10.01 -8.25
C ASP A 15 2.72 8.89 -7.55
N LEU A 16 1.41 9.10 -7.48
CA LEU A 16 0.49 8.18 -6.80
C LEU A 16 0.41 6.81 -7.49
N ARG A 17 0.58 6.73 -8.82
CA ARG A 17 0.50 5.46 -9.54
C ARG A 17 1.75 4.62 -9.38
N SER A 18 2.91 5.27 -9.18
CA SER A 18 4.15 4.58 -8.85
C SER A 18 4.34 4.36 -7.35
N SER A 19 3.36 4.76 -6.53
CA SER A 19 3.40 4.60 -5.08
C SER A 19 2.92 3.22 -4.64
N ILE A 20 3.29 2.88 -3.40
CA ILE A 20 2.86 1.66 -2.71
C ILE A 20 2.09 2.08 -1.47
N VAL A 21 0.92 1.48 -1.24
CA VAL A 21 0.16 1.64 0.00
C VAL A 21 0.29 0.37 0.82
N VAL A 22 0.75 0.51 2.05
CA VAL A 22 0.87 -0.57 3.03
C VAL A 22 -0.10 -0.30 4.17
N GLY A 23 -0.96 -1.26 4.51
CA GLY A 23 -1.97 -1.09 5.54
C GLY A 23 -2.49 -2.41 6.11
N ASP A 24 -3.30 -2.32 7.15
CA ASP A 24 -3.85 -3.48 7.87
C ASP A 24 -5.38 -3.61 7.73
N LYS A 25 -6.00 -2.75 6.90
CA LYS A 25 -7.43 -2.70 6.66
C LYS A 25 -7.75 -2.76 5.18
N ASP A 26 -8.94 -3.30 4.88
CA ASP A 26 -9.50 -3.26 3.53
C ASP A 26 -9.63 -1.82 2.98
N SER A 27 -9.90 -0.84 3.86
CA SER A 27 -9.95 0.58 3.47
C SER A 27 -8.63 1.13 2.93
N ASP A 28 -7.50 0.62 3.39
CA ASP A 28 -6.18 1.01 2.90
C ASP A 28 -5.95 0.43 1.50
N MET A 29 -6.38 -0.81 1.30
CA MET A 29 -6.30 -1.48 0.00
C MET A 29 -7.23 -0.82 -1.02
N LEU A 30 -8.45 -0.45 -0.61
CA LEU A 30 -9.36 0.31 -1.46
C LEU A 30 -8.81 1.71 -1.80
N LEU A 31 -8.11 2.37 -0.86
CA LEU A 31 -7.41 3.63 -1.17
C LEU A 31 -6.36 3.42 -2.26
N ALA A 32 -5.52 2.38 -2.13
CA ALA A 32 -4.50 2.03 -3.11
C ALA A 32 -5.10 1.88 -4.52
N ARG A 33 -6.20 1.11 -4.64
CA ARG A 33 -6.93 0.94 -5.91
C ARG A 33 -7.43 2.25 -6.48
N ASN A 34 -8.01 3.12 -5.65
CA ASN A 34 -8.55 4.40 -6.09
C ASN A 34 -7.49 5.37 -6.62
N ILE A 35 -6.25 5.28 -6.15
CA ILE A 35 -5.14 6.14 -6.60
C ILE A 35 -4.23 5.46 -7.63
N GLY A 36 -4.48 4.18 -7.94
CA GLY A 36 -3.67 3.38 -8.86
C GLY A 36 -2.33 2.94 -8.29
N ALA A 37 -2.19 2.90 -6.96
CA ALA A 37 -1.01 2.41 -6.25
C ALA A 37 -1.06 0.89 -6.05
N GLU A 38 0.10 0.28 -5.82
CA GLU A 38 0.19 -1.13 -5.40
C GLU A 38 -0.33 -1.29 -3.97
N ALA A 39 -1.17 -2.30 -3.74
CA ALA A 39 -1.88 -2.54 -2.48
C ALA A 39 -1.24 -3.72 -1.70
N LEU A 40 -0.51 -3.42 -0.62
CA LEU A 40 0.14 -4.44 0.22
C LEU A 40 -0.56 -4.53 1.59
N LEU A 41 -1.27 -5.62 1.84
CA LEU A 41 -1.93 -5.88 3.12
C LEU A 41 -0.96 -6.53 4.11
N VAL A 42 -0.97 -6.07 5.36
CA VAL A 42 -0.25 -6.71 6.46
C VAL A 42 -1.24 -7.26 7.48
N THR A 43 -1.17 -8.56 7.75
CA THR A 43 -2.15 -9.30 8.57
C THR A 43 -1.91 -9.18 10.08
N THR A 44 -0.88 -8.44 10.51
CA THR A 44 -0.61 -8.20 11.94
C THR A 44 -1.68 -7.34 12.64
N GLY A 45 -2.60 -6.74 11.87
CA GLY A 45 -3.63 -5.83 12.36
C GLY A 45 -5.06 -6.36 12.17
N LYS A 46 -5.95 -5.54 11.60
CA LYS A 46 -7.40 -5.81 11.63
C LYS A 46 -7.92 -6.78 10.56
N ALA A 47 -7.36 -6.76 9.35
CA ALA A 47 -7.82 -7.60 8.26
C ALA A 47 -6.88 -8.79 8.04
N ALA A 48 -7.47 -9.98 7.92
CA ALA A 48 -6.75 -11.20 7.56
C ALA A 48 -6.62 -11.36 6.04
N ASP A 49 -7.51 -10.73 5.26
CA ASP A 49 -7.54 -10.77 3.80
C ASP A 49 -8.27 -9.53 3.23
N SER A 50 -8.09 -9.25 1.95
CA SER A 50 -8.78 -8.20 1.19
C SER A 50 -8.76 -8.51 -0.30
N VAL A 51 -9.94 -8.43 -0.95
CA VAL A 51 -10.07 -8.53 -2.41
C VAL A 51 -9.40 -7.35 -3.15
N HIS A 52 -9.08 -6.28 -2.41
CA HIS A 52 -8.41 -5.11 -2.94
C HIS A 52 -6.88 -5.20 -2.81
N ALA A 53 -6.33 -6.18 -2.07
CA ALA A 53 -4.89 -6.37 -1.95
C ALA A 53 -4.30 -6.96 -3.25
N ASP A 54 -3.11 -6.50 -3.63
CA ASP A 54 -2.28 -7.16 -4.65
C ASP A 54 -1.46 -8.29 -4.03
N ARG A 55 -1.01 -8.09 -2.78
CA ARG A 55 -0.29 -9.07 -1.98
C ARG A 55 -0.62 -8.94 -0.50
N VAL A 56 -0.50 -10.04 0.21
CA VAL A 56 -0.70 -10.14 1.66
C VAL A 56 0.61 -10.60 2.29
N PHE A 57 0.97 -9.99 3.41
CA PHE A 57 2.18 -10.27 4.17
C PHE A 57 1.86 -10.47 5.64
N ASP A 58 2.64 -11.31 6.31
CA ASP A 58 2.43 -11.59 7.73
C ASP A 58 3.14 -10.59 8.64
N SER A 59 3.97 -9.71 8.08
CA SER A 59 4.62 -8.63 8.84
C SER A 59 5.16 -7.50 7.97
N LEU A 60 5.38 -6.33 8.57
CA LEU A 60 6.11 -5.21 7.93
C LEU A 60 7.55 -5.56 7.55
N ARG A 61 8.15 -6.56 8.21
CA ARG A 61 9.48 -7.06 7.86
C ARG A 61 9.49 -7.68 6.47
N GLU A 62 8.48 -8.49 6.17
CA GLU A 62 8.35 -9.13 4.86
C GLU A 62 8.04 -8.11 3.77
N VAL A 63 7.20 -7.11 4.06
CA VAL A 63 6.95 -5.98 3.14
C VAL A 63 8.26 -5.27 2.79
N THR A 64 9.07 -4.95 3.80
CA THR A 64 10.37 -4.31 3.58
C THR A 64 11.29 -5.19 2.73
N GLY A 65 11.34 -6.50 3.00
CA GLY A 65 12.11 -7.46 2.20
C GLY A 65 11.66 -7.51 0.74
N TYR A 66 10.35 -7.50 0.49
CA TYR A 66 9.77 -7.45 -0.85
C TYR A 66 10.14 -6.17 -1.60
N ILE A 67 10.02 -5.00 -0.95
CA ILE A 67 10.33 -3.70 -1.57
C ILE A 67 11.83 -3.63 -1.89
N LEU A 68 12.71 -3.99 -0.96
CA LEU A 68 14.17 -3.96 -1.19
C LEU A 68 14.59 -4.94 -2.28
N GLY A 69 13.96 -6.12 -2.35
CA GLY A 69 14.22 -7.10 -3.40
C GLY A 69 13.88 -6.61 -4.82
N ARG A 70 12.90 -5.70 -4.96
CA ARG A 70 12.56 -5.07 -6.25
C ARG A 70 13.50 -3.95 -6.66
N LEU A 71 14.18 -3.31 -5.71
CA LEU A 71 15.08 -2.18 -5.97
C LEU A 71 16.52 -2.61 -6.25
N GLY A 72 16.90 -3.82 -5.83
CA GLY A 72 18.24 -4.38 -6.03
C GLY A 72 18.40 -5.27 -7.28
N GLY A 73 17.41 -5.30 -8.17
CA GLY A 73 17.39 -6.09 -9.41
C GLY A 73 17.54 -5.25 -10.66
#